data_AF-A0A3D0ZXE0-F1
#
_entry.id   AF-A0A3D0ZXE0-F1
#
_cell.length_a   1.000
_cell.length_b   1.000
_cell.length_c   1.000
_cell.angle_alpha   90.00
_cell.angle_beta   90.00
_cell.angle_gamma   90.00
#
_symmetry.space_group_name_H-M   'P 1'
#
loop_
_entity.id
_entity.type
_entity.pdbx_description
1 polymer ?
#
loop_
_entity_poly.entity_id
_entity_poly.type
_entity_poly.pdbx_seq_one_letter_code
_entity_poly.pdbx_strand_id
1 'polypeptide(L)'
;DHESYVARSYNANNQISEIWTRVTPGADTTHIAVDFYFPDVDEERSNSLREAILSLYIQLWDEDEAMMIARHHRLTEKRNQNTDITIGDAAVINAKLCAGESVIFQVAGQEYKLAYVNGMLEAQATVCPHLSGPLERSPTNSNRLFCPWHGYQFDSQTGQCVFPASANCRLKPAPKITTSNGKVLALSVV
;
A
#
# COMPACT_ATOMS: atom_id res chain seq x y z
N ASP A 1 -2.69 -8.01 -36.24
CA ASP A 1 -2.14 -6.83 -35.56
C ASP A 1 -1.90 -7.13 -34.09
N HIS A 2 -0.68 -6.91 -33.63
CA HIS A 2 -0.34 -6.93 -32.21
C HIS A 2 -0.31 -5.48 -31.73
N GLU A 3 -1.00 -5.17 -30.64
CA GLU A 3 -0.90 -3.86 -30.03
C GLU A 3 0.47 -3.75 -29.35
N SER A 4 1.15 -2.62 -29.54
CA SER A 4 2.44 -2.39 -28.91
C SER A 4 2.63 -0.93 -28.54
N TYR A 5 3.40 -0.71 -27.48
CA TYR A 5 3.85 0.62 -27.07
C TYR A 5 5.27 0.54 -26.53
N VAL A 6 5.93 1.69 -26.44
CA VAL A 6 7.31 1.79 -25.96
C VAL A 6 7.43 2.94 -24.96
N ALA A 7 8.03 2.65 -23.80
CA ALA A 7 8.48 3.64 -22.85
C ALA A 7 9.97 3.94 -23.09
N ARG A 8 10.32 5.21 -23.28
CA ARG A 8 11.70 5.66 -23.46
C ARG A 8 12.14 6.51 -22.28
N SER A 9 13.30 6.20 -21.73
CA SER A 9 13.89 7.00 -20.66
C SER A 9 15.07 7.80 -21.19
N TYR A 10 15.16 9.06 -20.75
CA TYR A 10 16.21 9.99 -21.13
C TYR A 10 16.93 10.49 -19.89
N ASN A 11 18.26 10.56 -19.95
CA ASN A 11 19.06 11.32 -19.00
C ASN A 11 19.57 12.58 -19.73
N ALA A 12 19.09 13.74 -19.31
CA ALA A 12 19.15 14.98 -20.09
C ALA A 12 18.59 14.74 -21.51
N ASN A 13 19.45 14.74 -22.53
CA ASN A 13 19.07 14.51 -23.92
C ASN A 13 19.57 13.17 -24.48
N ASN A 14 20.23 12.35 -23.66
CA ASN A 14 20.67 11.02 -24.09
C ASN A 14 19.62 9.98 -23.74
N GLN A 15 19.23 9.16 -24.72
CA GLN A 15 18.29 8.07 -24.49
C GLN A 15 19.03 6.90 -23.82
N ILE A 16 18.60 6.53 -22.62
CA ILE A 16 19.29 5.52 -21.80
C ILE A 16 18.61 4.15 -21.80
N SER A 17 17.32 4.09 -22.16
CA SER A 17 16.61 2.82 -22.28
C SER A 17 15.35 2.88 -23.14
N GLU A 18 14.95 1.73 -23.67
CA GLU A 18 13.61 1.47 -24.19
C GLU A 18 13.02 0.23 -23.52
N ILE A 19 11.73 0.30 -23.21
CA ILE A 19 10.96 -0.83 -22.72
C ILE A 19 9.79 -1.00 -23.67
N TRP A 20 9.82 -2.07 -24.45
CA TRP A 20 8.79 -2.38 -25.43
C TRP A 20 7.80 -3.36 -24.82
N THR A 21 6.52 -3.03 -24.87
CA THR A 21 5.44 -3.93 -24.46
C THR A 21 4.64 -4.32 -25.68
N ARG A 22 4.43 -5.62 -25.87
CA ARG A 22 3.64 -6.20 -26.94
C ARG A 22 2.52 -7.05 -26.36
N VAL A 23 1.30 -6.80 -26.81
CA VAL A 23 0.11 -7.50 -26.36
C VAL A 23 -0.47 -8.29 -27.53
N THR A 24 -0.65 -9.59 -27.33
CA THR A 24 -1.24 -10.50 -28.32
C THR A 24 -2.46 -11.18 -27.72
N PRO A 25 -3.67 -10.99 -28.30
CA PRO A 25 -4.88 -11.65 -27.81
C PRO A 25 -4.81 -13.16 -28.07
N GLY A 26 -5.18 -13.95 -27.07
CA GLY A 26 -5.54 -15.35 -27.17
C GLY A 26 -7.06 -15.52 -27.08
N ALA A 27 -7.55 -16.77 -27.14
CA ALA A 27 -8.99 -17.05 -27.04
C ALA A 27 -9.58 -16.62 -25.69
N ASP A 28 -8.96 -17.06 -24.59
CA ASP A 28 -9.34 -16.71 -23.21
C ASP A 28 -8.16 -16.14 -22.41
N THR A 29 -7.07 -15.80 -23.10
CA THR A 29 -5.81 -15.34 -22.50
C THR A 29 -5.29 -14.10 -23.22
N THR A 30 -4.42 -13.35 -22.54
CA THR A 30 -3.67 -12.26 -23.16
C THR A 30 -2.19 -12.53 -22.94
N HIS A 31 -1.42 -12.58 -24.03
CA HIS A 31 0.02 -12.75 -23.94
C HIS A 31 0.68 -11.37 -23.97
N ILE A 32 1.49 -11.09 -22.95
CA ILE A 32 2.23 -9.84 -22.83
C ILE A 32 3.71 -10.18 -22.87
N ALA A 33 4.43 -9.61 -23.84
CA ALA A 33 5.88 -9.69 -23.93
C ALA A 33 6.48 -8.31 -23.65
N VAL A 34 7.43 -8.25 -22.72
CA VAL A 34 8.13 -7.02 -22.35
C VAL A 34 9.62 -7.20 -22.63
N ASP A 35 10.17 -6.33 -23.47
CA ASP A 35 11.57 -6.36 -23.89
C ASP A 35 12.28 -5.09 -23.42
N PHE A 36 13.46 -5.28 -22.82
CA PHE A 36 14.27 -4.22 -22.26
C PHE A 36 15.52 -3.98 -23.11
N TYR A 37 15.71 -2.74 -23.54
CA TYR A 37 16.86 -2.32 -24.35
C TYR A 37 17.63 -1.24 -23.60
N PHE A 38 18.92 -1.48 -23.38
CA PHE A 38 19.86 -0.55 -22.75
C PHE A 38 21.09 -0.41 -23.66
N PRO A 39 21.19 0.64 -24.49
CA PRO A 39 22.21 0.74 -25.52
C PRO A 39 23.63 0.94 -24.97
N ASP A 40 23.77 1.59 -23.81
CA ASP A 40 25.05 2.03 -23.25
C ASP A 40 25.52 1.15 -22.07
N VAL A 41 25.32 -0.18 -22.16
CA VAL A 41 25.70 -1.13 -21.10
C VAL A 41 26.74 -2.12 -21.60
N ASP A 42 27.92 -2.07 -20.99
CA ASP A 42 29.03 -3.00 -21.29
C ASP A 42 28.63 -4.45 -20.98
N GLU A 43 29.16 -5.41 -21.76
CA GLU A 43 28.83 -6.84 -21.64
C GLU A 43 29.03 -7.39 -20.21
N GLU A 44 30.06 -6.92 -19.51
CA GLU A 44 30.37 -7.32 -18.14
C GLU A 44 29.24 -7.00 -17.15
N ARG A 45 28.51 -5.91 -17.39
CA ARG A 45 27.38 -5.46 -16.53
C ARG A 45 26.03 -5.99 -17.01
N SER A 46 25.95 -6.46 -18.25
CA SER A 46 24.70 -6.88 -18.91
C SER A 46 23.97 -7.98 -18.13
N ASN A 47 24.69 -8.97 -17.59
CA ASN A 47 24.09 -10.04 -16.80
C ASN A 47 23.50 -9.53 -15.48
N SER A 48 24.27 -8.76 -14.71
CA SER A 48 23.78 -8.17 -13.45
C SER A 48 22.60 -7.22 -13.66
N LEU A 49 22.61 -6.45 -14.75
CA LEU A 49 21.51 -5.55 -15.10
C LEU A 49 20.26 -6.34 -15.50
N ARG A 50 20.42 -7.40 -16.30
CA ARG A 50 19.31 -8.30 -16.68
C ARG A 50 18.63 -8.87 -15.43
N GLU A 51 19.40 -9.43 -14.51
CA GLU A 51 18.88 -10.00 -13.27
C GLU A 51 18.14 -8.95 -12.44
N ALA A 52 18.74 -7.76 -12.26
CA ALA A 52 18.13 -6.67 -11.52
C ALA A 52 16.83 -6.17 -12.16
N ILE A 53 16.79 -5.97 -13.48
CA ILE A 53 15.61 -5.49 -14.20
C ILE A 53 14.50 -6.52 -14.19
N LEU A 54 14.81 -7.81 -14.44
CA LEU A 54 13.79 -8.86 -14.38
C LEU A 54 13.21 -8.99 -12.97
N SER A 55 14.06 -8.99 -11.94
CA SER A 55 13.59 -9.05 -10.55
C SER A 55 12.69 -7.85 -10.21
N LEU A 56 13.09 -6.64 -10.62
CA LEU A 56 12.30 -5.43 -10.41
C LEU A 56 10.96 -5.49 -11.13
N TYR A 57 10.94 -5.87 -12.41
CA TYR A 57 9.70 -5.87 -13.19
C TYR A 57 8.74 -6.98 -12.82
N ILE A 58 9.23 -8.14 -12.34
CA ILE A 58 8.37 -9.16 -11.74
C ILE A 58 7.69 -8.59 -10.49
N GLN A 59 8.47 -8.00 -9.59
CA GLN A 59 7.94 -7.39 -8.37
C GLN A 59 6.91 -6.29 -8.69
N LEU A 60 7.21 -5.40 -9.64
CA LEU A 60 6.28 -4.33 -10.04
C LEU A 60 4.99 -4.88 -10.63
N TRP A 61 5.05 -5.98 -11.40
CA TRP A 61 3.85 -6.64 -11.93
C TRP A 61 2.97 -7.19 -10.80
N ASP A 62 3.57 -7.92 -9.87
CA ASP A 62 2.86 -8.48 -8.72
C ASP A 62 2.23 -7.35 -7.86
N GLU A 63 2.97 -6.25 -7.66
CA GLU A 63 2.50 -5.08 -6.92
C GLU A 63 1.34 -4.37 -7.64
N ASP A 64 1.41 -4.21 -8.96
CA ASP A 64 0.34 -3.60 -9.77
C ASP A 64 -0.93 -4.47 -9.79
N GLU A 65 -0.80 -5.79 -9.93
CA GLU A 65 -1.93 -6.71 -9.84
C GLU A 65 -2.57 -6.64 -8.44
N ALA A 66 -1.77 -6.76 -7.39
CA ALA A 66 -2.23 -6.65 -6.01
C ALA A 66 -2.93 -5.30 -5.77
N MET A 67 -2.39 -4.22 -6.36
CA MET A 67 -2.98 -2.89 -6.29
C MET A 67 -4.36 -2.82 -6.95
N MET A 68 -4.51 -3.36 -8.16
CA MET A 68 -5.78 -3.36 -8.88
C MET A 68 -6.84 -4.20 -8.17
N ILE A 69 -6.47 -5.39 -7.67
CA ILE A 69 -7.36 -6.26 -6.90
C ILE A 69 -7.81 -5.57 -5.61
N ALA A 70 -6.87 -5.06 -4.81
CA ALA A 70 -7.17 -4.44 -3.53
C ALA A 70 -8.03 -3.17 -3.71
N ARG A 71 -7.79 -2.40 -4.77
CA ARG A 71 -8.62 -1.25 -5.11
C ARG A 71 -10.04 -1.66 -5.49
N HIS A 72 -10.20 -2.70 -6.31
CA HIS A 72 -11.53 -3.20 -6.68
C HIS A 72 -12.31 -3.70 -5.44
N HIS A 73 -11.66 -4.44 -4.56
CA HIS A 73 -12.25 -4.86 -3.30
C HIS A 73 -12.71 -3.64 -2.47
N ARG A 74 -11.86 -2.62 -2.30
CA ARG A 74 -12.21 -1.41 -1.54
C ARG A 74 -13.35 -0.59 -2.14
N LEU A 75 -13.54 -0.65 -3.46
CA LEU A 75 -14.65 0.02 -4.14
C LEU A 75 -15.98 -0.73 -4.01
N THR A 76 -15.93 -2.05 -3.82
CA THR A 76 -17.13 -2.91 -3.81
C THR A 76 -17.51 -3.41 -2.41
N GLU A 77 -16.61 -3.32 -1.43
CA GLU A 77 -16.87 -3.75 -0.06
C GLU A 77 -18.00 -2.97 0.62
N LYS A 78 -18.78 -3.66 1.44
CA LYS A 78 -19.77 -3.04 2.32
C LYS A 78 -19.13 -2.72 3.66
N ARG A 79 -18.99 -1.43 3.96
CA ARG A 79 -18.33 -0.99 5.20
C ARG A 79 -19.29 -0.80 6.36
N ASN A 80 -18.86 -1.22 7.55
CA ASN A 80 -19.60 -0.97 8.79
C ASN A 80 -19.68 0.53 9.08
N GLN A 81 -20.89 1.08 9.15
CA GLN A 81 -21.13 2.51 9.39
C GLN A 81 -21.29 2.87 10.87
N ASN A 82 -21.31 1.89 11.77
CA ASN A 82 -21.42 2.14 13.21
C ASN A 82 -20.26 3.01 13.68
N THR A 83 -20.56 4.03 14.47
CA THR A 83 -19.58 4.97 15.03
C THR A 83 -18.89 4.41 16.28
N ASP A 84 -19.44 3.37 16.87
CA ASP A 84 -18.92 2.69 18.04
C ASP A 84 -19.06 1.18 17.85
N ILE A 85 -17.99 0.45 18.17
CA ILE A 85 -17.98 -1.00 18.08
C ILE A 85 -17.23 -1.62 19.26
N THR A 86 -17.62 -2.85 19.60
CA THR A 86 -16.77 -3.74 20.38
C THR A 86 -15.91 -4.54 19.41
N ILE A 87 -14.58 -4.43 19.51
CA ILE A 87 -13.64 -5.19 18.67
C ILE A 87 -13.55 -6.63 19.15
N GLY A 88 -13.44 -6.84 20.46
CA GLY A 88 -13.29 -8.17 21.05
C GLY A 88 -12.78 -8.16 22.48
N ASP A 89 -12.46 -9.34 22.99
CA ASP A 89 -11.84 -9.52 24.30
C ASP A 89 -10.38 -9.02 24.29
N ALA A 90 -10.00 -8.27 25.33
CA ALA A 90 -8.68 -7.66 25.43
C ALA A 90 -7.56 -8.69 25.56
N ALA A 91 -7.76 -9.79 26.30
CA ALA A 91 -6.73 -10.82 26.42
C ALA A 91 -6.50 -11.54 25.09
N VAL A 92 -7.56 -11.81 24.33
CA VAL A 92 -7.46 -12.41 22.99
C VAL A 92 -6.76 -11.47 22.02
N ILE A 93 -7.14 -10.19 21.99
CA ILE A 93 -6.49 -9.18 21.12
C ILE A 93 -5.01 -9.06 21.46
N ASN A 94 -4.66 -8.98 22.73
CA ASN A 94 -3.27 -8.88 23.16
C ASN A 94 -2.47 -10.11 22.75
N ALA A 95 -3.02 -11.32 22.91
CA ALA A 95 -2.36 -12.55 22.50
C ALA A 95 -2.07 -12.57 20.98
N LYS A 96 -3.05 -12.16 20.16
CA LYS A 96 -2.87 -12.03 18.70
C LYS A 96 -1.77 -11.06 18.33
N LEU A 97 -1.80 -9.85 18.91
CA LEU A 97 -0.78 -8.83 18.62
C LEU A 97 0.61 -9.28 19.08
N CYS A 98 0.73 -9.96 20.23
CA CYS A 98 1.99 -10.55 20.70
C CYS A 98 2.52 -11.66 19.78
N ALA A 99 1.62 -12.41 19.14
CA ALA A 99 1.97 -13.42 18.14
C ALA A 99 2.35 -12.81 16.77
N GLY A 100 2.29 -11.49 16.62
CA GLY A 100 2.56 -10.79 15.35
C GLY A 100 1.37 -10.80 14.38
N GLU A 101 0.18 -11.24 14.82
CA GLU A 101 -1.02 -11.19 14.00
C GLU A 101 -1.57 -9.77 13.88
N SER A 102 -2.23 -9.47 12.77
CA SER A 102 -2.96 -8.22 12.58
C SER A 102 -4.40 -8.34 13.09
N VAL A 103 -4.86 -7.35 13.84
CA VAL A 103 -6.26 -7.20 14.21
C VAL A 103 -6.87 -6.03 13.44
N ILE A 104 -7.64 -6.33 12.40
CA ILE A 104 -8.32 -5.36 11.54
C ILE A 104 -9.77 -5.20 11.98
N PHE A 105 -10.29 -3.98 11.93
CA PHE A 105 -11.68 -3.68 12.24
C PHE A 105 -12.18 -2.48 11.44
N GLN A 106 -13.51 -2.29 11.40
CA GLN A 106 -14.14 -1.16 10.71
C GLN A 106 -15.07 -0.37 11.64
N VAL A 107 -14.93 0.95 11.63
CA VAL A 107 -15.79 1.90 12.37
C VAL A 107 -15.97 3.16 11.52
N ALA A 108 -17.18 3.72 11.52
CA ALA A 108 -17.57 4.89 10.74
C ALA A 108 -17.19 4.80 9.25
N GLY A 109 -17.38 3.61 8.65
CA GLY A 109 -17.12 3.35 7.24
C GLY A 109 -15.63 3.36 6.87
N GLN A 110 -14.72 3.19 7.83
CA GLN A 110 -13.27 3.17 7.61
C GLN A 110 -12.65 1.94 8.25
N GLU A 111 -11.61 1.42 7.61
CA GLU A 111 -10.82 0.31 8.10
C GLU A 111 -9.59 0.80 8.88
N TYR A 112 -9.34 0.14 10.00
CA TYR A 112 -8.19 0.39 10.85
C TYR A 112 -7.59 -0.94 11.31
N LYS A 113 -6.31 -0.89 11.68
CA LYS A 113 -5.63 -1.97 12.38
C LYS A 113 -5.31 -1.53 13.81
N LEU A 114 -5.39 -2.46 14.75
CA LEU A 114 -4.85 -2.24 16.09
C LEU A 114 -3.33 -2.39 16.08
N ALA A 115 -2.66 -1.51 16.79
CA ALA A 115 -1.22 -1.58 17.00
C ALA A 115 -0.84 -1.01 18.37
N TYR A 116 0.24 -1.52 18.95
CA TYR A 116 0.87 -0.88 20.09
C TYR A 116 1.78 0.26 19.63
N VAL A 117 1.50 1.46 20.13
CA VAL A 117 2.28 2.67 19.91
C VAL A 117 2.68 3.20 21.27
N ASN A 118 3.99 3.20 21.57
CA ASN A 118 4.53 3.63 22.86
C ASN A 118 3.84 2.93 24.07
N GLY A 119 3.51 1.64 23.93
CA GLY A 119 2.85 0.84 24.96
C GLY A 119 1.33 1.02 25.06
N MET A 120 0.74 1.94 24.29
CA MET A 120 -0.71 2.13 24.22
C MET A 120 -1.30 1.45 23.00
N LEU A 121 -2.49 0.86 23.16
CA LEU A 121 -3.22 0.26 22.06
C LEU A 121 -3.93 1.36 21.27
N GLU A 122 -3.57 1.51 20.00
CA GLU A 122 -4.09 2.56 19.11
C GLU A 122 -4.63 1.98 17.81
N ALA A 123 -5.49 2.75 17.15
CA ALA A 123 -5.97 2.46 15.81
C ALA A 123 -5.08 3.15 14.78
N GLN A 124 -4.64 2.40 13.77
CA GLN A 124 -3.88 2.92 12.64
C GLN A 124 -4.69 2.76 11.35
N ALA A 125 -4.77 3.82 10.55
CA ALA A 125 -5.39 3.75 9.23
C ALA A 125 -4.65 2.72 8.35
N THR A 126 -5.41 1.94 7.59
CA THR A 126 -4.85 0.93 6.67
C THR A 126 -4.92 1.36 5.21
N VAL A 127 -5.64 2.46 4.92
CA VAL A 127 -5.93 2.91 3.55
C VAL A 127 -5.45 4.34 3.32
N CYS A 128 -4.58 4.49 2.32
CA CYS A 128 -4.03 5.75 1.87
C CYS A 128 -5.12 6.57 1.16
N PRO A 129 -5.37 7.84 1.58
CA PRO A 129 -6.43 8.68 1.03
C PRO A 129 -6.09 9.22 -0.37
N HIS A 130 -4.89 8.97 -0.89
CA HIS A 130 -4.50 9.35 -2.25
C HIS A 130 -5.23 8.48 -3.28
N LEU A 131 -4.89 7.19 -3.36
CA LEU A 131 -5.43 6.25 -4.35
C LEU A 131 -5.78 4.89 -3.73
N SER A 132 -6.25 4.91 -2.48
CA SER A 132 -6.71 3.71 -1.76
C SER A 132 -5.65 2.62 -1.59
N GLY A 133 -4.37 3.00 -1.56
CA GLY A 133 -3.27 2.08 -1.31
C GLY A 133 -3.17 1.60 0.13
N PRO A 134 -2.42 0.52 0.39
CA PRO A 134 -2.15 0.07 1.74
C PRO A 134 -1.33 1.12 2.49
N LEU A 135 -1.52 1.19 3.80
CA LEU A 135 -0.67 1.93 4.71
C LEU A 135 0.07 0.98 5.63
N GLU A 136 1.38 1.15 5.63
CA GLU A 136 2.30 0.45 6.50
C GLU A 136 2.88 1.39 7.53
N ARG A 137 3.33 0.83 8.65
CA ARG A 137 4.00 1.62 9.68
C ARG A 137 5.46 1.79 9.28
N SER A 138 5.99 3.00 9.41
CA SER A 138 7.40 3.22 9.18
C SER A 138 8.24 2.43 10.21
N PRO A 139 9.24 1.65 9.76
CA PRO A 139 10.10 0.90 10.67
C PRO A 139 11.03 1.80 11.50
N THR A 140 11.30 3.01 11.02
CA THR A 140 12.21 3.98 11.66
C THR A 140 11.49 5.06 12.46
N ASN A 141 10.18 5.25 12.24
CA ASN A 141 9.39 6.23 12.96
C ASN A 141 8.01 5.66 13.31
N SER A 142 7.81 5.40 14.59
CA SER A 142 6.61 4.76 15.12
C SER A 142 5.31 5.57 14.89
N ASN A 143 5.43 6.88 14.61
CA ASN A 143 4.33 7.83 14.39
C ASN A 143 4.08 8.17 12.90
N ARG A 144 4.73 7.46 11.97
CA ARG A 144 4.53 7.67 10.53
C ARG A 144 3.92 6.44 9.89
N LEU A 145 2.92 6.68 9.06
CA LEU A 145 2.39 5.71 8.12
C LEU A 145 2.94 6.04 6.73
N PHE A 146 3.30 5.02 5.95
CA PHE A 146 3.78 5.18 4.59
C PHE A 146 2.97 4.30 3.63
N CYS A 147 2.78 4.77 2.41
CA CYS A 147 2.15 4.03 1.32
C CYS A 147 3.24 3.59 0.34
N PRO A 148 3.44 2.27 0.11
CA PRO A 148 4.51 1.78 -0.76
C PRO A 148 4.32 2.17 -2.23
N TRP A 149 3.08 2.34 -2.69
CA TRP A 149 2.81 2.58 -4.11
C TRP A 149 3.35 3.90 -4.64
N HIS A 150 3.22 4.98 -3.87
CA HIS A 150 3.58 6.34 -4.33
C HIS A 150 4.41 7.12 -3.29
N GLY A 151 4.90 6.42 -2.25
CA GLY A 151 5.74 6.99 -1.20
C GLY A 151 5.04 7.98 -0.27
N TYR A 152 3.71 8.13 -0.34
CA TYR A 152 2.98 9.06 0.52
C TYR A 152 3.21 8.73 1.99
N GLN A 153 3.47 9.75 2.79
CA GLN A 153 3.68 9.61 4.23
C GLN A 153 2.70 10.46 5.00
N PHE A 154 2.23 9.94 6.12
CA PHE A 154 1.28 10.60 6.99
C PHE A 154 1.73 10.53 8.44
N ASP A 155 1.49 11.61 9.18
CA ASP A 155 1.55 11.58 10.64
C ASP A 155 0.33 10.80 11.17
N SER A 156 0.54 9.76 11.97
CA SER A 156 -0.54 8.86 12.39
C SER A 156 -1.49 9.48 13.41
N GLN A 157 -1.07 10.50 14.16
CA GLN A 157 -1.90 11.15 15.18
C GLN A 157 -2.78 12.24 14.57
N THR A 158 -2.18 13.11 13.77
CA THR A 158 -2.86 14.26 13.15
C THR A 158 -3.51 13.89 11.83
N GLY A 159 -3.06 12.81 11.18
CA GLY A 159 -3.48 12.40 9.84
C GLY A 159 -2.90 13.25 8.71
N GLN A 160 -2.10 14.27 9.00
CA GLN A 160 -1.53 15.18 7.99
C GLN A 160 -0.60 14.42 7.04
N CYS A 161 -0.73 14.68 5.74
CA CYS A 161 0.26 14.24 4.75
C CYS A 161 1.55 15.03 4.95
N VAL A 162 2.64 14.33 5.26
CA VAL A 162 3.98 14.92 5.44
C VAL A 162 4.83 14.82 4.19
N PHE A 163 4.48 13.91 3.26
CA PHE A 163 5.12 13.81 1.95
C PHE A 163 4.14 13.23 0.91
N PRO A 164 4.06 13.81 -0.29
CA PRO A 164 4.68 15.08 -0.69
C PRO A 164 4.02 16.26 0.04
N ALA A 165 4.80 17.29 0.41
CA ALA A 165 4.31 18.41 1.19
C ALA A 165 3.20 19.23 0.49
N SER A 166 3.10 19.12 -0.83
CA SER A 166 2.07 19.77 -1.65
C SER A 166 0.75 18.99 -1.72
N ALA A 167 0.67 17.78 -1.16
CA ALA A 167 -0.55 16.99 -1.21
C ALA A 167 -1.62 17.53 -0.25
N ASN A 168 -2.85 17.63 -0.75
CA ASN A 168 -4.02 18.07 0.03
C ASN A 168 -4.82 16.90 0.66
N CYS A 169 -4.37 15.66 0.53
CA CYS A 169 -5.04 14.51 1.15
C CYS A 169 -4.67 14.38 2.63
N ARG A 170 -5.59 13.88 3.46
CA ARG A 170 -5.39 13.67 4.90
C ARG A 170 -6.03 12.35 5.33
N LEU A 171 -5.43 11.67 6.29
CA LEU A 171 -6.09 10.55 6.96
C LEU A 171 -7.30 11.04 7.75
N LYS A 172 -8.35 10.21 7.81
CA LYS A 172 -9.43 10.45 8.76
C LYS A 172 -8.91 10.27 10.19
N PRO A 173 -9.47 11.00 11.17
CA PRO A 173 -9.12 10.84 12.57
C PRO A 173 -9.24 9.38 13.00
N ALA A 174 -8.19 8.85 13.63
CA ALA A 174 -8.22 7.51 14.17
C ALA A 174 -9.27 7.43 15.29
N PRO A 175 -10.07 6.35 15.38
CA PRO A 175 -11.01 6.17 16.47
C PRO A 175 -10.26 6.03 17.79
N LYS A 176 -10.89 6.52 18.87
CA LYS A 176 -10.39 6.30 20.22
C LYS A 176 -10.55 4.84 20.59
N ILE A 177 -9.45 4.19 20.96
CA ILE A 177 -9.45 2.82 21.50
C ILE A 177 -9.55 2.89 23.02
N THR A 178 -10.47 2.12 23.59
CA THR A 178 -10.65 2.03 25.05
C THR A 178 -10.86 0.58 25.46
N THR A 179 -10.63 0.29 26.74
CA THR A 179 -10.94 -1.02 27.33
C THR A 179 -11.95 -0.84 28.44
N SER A 180 -13.04 -1.60 28.40
CA SER A 180 -14.08 -1.61 29.43
C SER A 180 -14.61 -3.03 29.62
N ASN A 181 -14.74 -3.47 30.88
CA ASN A 181 -15.22 -4.82 31.23
C ASN A 181 -14.48 -5.95 30.47
N GLY A 182 -13.15 -5.82 30.33
CA GLY A 182 -12.31 -6.79 29.62
C GLY A 182 -12.42 -6.76 28.09
N LYS A 183 -13.22 -5.85 27.52
CA LYS A 183 -13.41 -5.74 26.06
C LYS A 183 -12.75 -4.48 25.50
N VAL A 184 -12.17 -4.60 24.31
CA VAL A 184 -11.64 -3.48 23.53
C VAL A 184 -12.75 -2.89 22.69
N LEU A 185 -12.90 -1.57 22.76
CA LEU A 185 -13.91 -0.78 22.08
C LEU A 185 -13.22 0.25 21.19
N ALA A 186 -13.80 0.52 20.03
CA ALA A 186 -13.43 1.64 19.18
C ALA A 186 -14.58 2.64 19.11
N LEU A 187 -14.25 3.93 19.30
CA LEU A 187 -15.18 5.05 19.26
C LEU A 187 -14.70 6.04 18.20
N SER A 188 -15.51 6.27 17.17
CA SER A 188 -15.23 7.28 16.15
C SER A 188 -15.16 8.66 16.79
N VAL A 189 -14.15 9.42 16.37
CA VAL A 189 -14.00 10.83 16.77
C VAL A 189 -14.68 11.63 15.67
N VAL A 190 -15.85 12.19 15.99
CA VAL A 190 -16.63 13.06 15.08
C VAL A 190 -15.91 14.38 14.88
#